data_AF-A0A813L3L7-F1
#
_entry.id   AF-A0A813L3L7-F1
#
_cell.length_a   1.000
_cell.length_b   1.000
_cell.length_c   1.000
_cell.angle_alpha   90.00
_cell.angle_beta   90.00
_cell.angle_gamma   90.00
#
_symmetry.space_group_name_H-M   'P 1'
#
loop_
_entity.id
_entity.type
_entity.pdbx_description
1 polymer ?
#
loop_
_entity_poly.entity_id
_entity_poly.type
_entity_poly.pdbx_seq_one_letter_code
_entity_poly.pdbx_strand_id
1 'polypeptide(L)'
;WEMGHFALADQPAAVEYAATTTASMGLEAESKDIPVYMYCTGGIRCEFLGAALRRKGYQNVYRLKGGVHHYGNTVGAEGWE
;
A
#
# COMPACT_ATOMS: atom_id res chain seq x y z
N TRP A 1 2.51 11.48 -0.06
CA TRP A 1 3.31 11.98 -1.19
C TRP A 1 3.78 13.38 -0.89
N GLU A 2 2.95 14.43 -0.90
CA GLU A 2 3.43 15.79 -0.57
C GLU A 2 3.97 15.97 0.87
N MET A 3 3.33 15.37 1.87
CA MET A 3 3.79 15.41 3.27
C MET A 3 4.80 14.30 3.62
N GLY A 4 5.13 13.46 2.65
CA GLY A 4 6.07 12.36 2.80
C GLY A 4 5.54 10.97 2.42
N HIS A 5 6.48 10.03 2.33
CA HIS A 5 6.32 8.64 1.93
C HIS A 5 7.54 7.79 2.34
N PHE A 6 7.45 6.46 2.20
CA PHE A 6 8.65 5.63 2.35
C PHE A 6 9.52 5.73 1.08
N ALA A 7 10.84 5.73 1.22
CA ALA A 7 11.80 5.99 0.13
C ALA A 7 11.63 5.08 -1.11
N LEU A 8 11.20 3.83 -0.89
CA LEU A 8 11.02 2.82 -1.96
C LEU A 8 9.55 2.62 -2.35
N ALA A 9 8.65 3.47 -1.88
CA ALA A 9 7.25 3.35 -2.23
C ALA A 9 7.00 3.86 -3.65
N ASP A 10 6.11 3.20 -4.37
CA ASP A 10 5.56 3.71 -5.63
C ASP A 10 4.26 4.47 -5.34
N GLN A 11 4.10 5.65 -5.94
CA GLN A 11 2.84 6.37 -5.91
C GLN A 11 1.85 5.76 -6.90
N PRO A 12 0.67 5.29 -6.46
CA PRO A 12 -0.37 4.88 -7.38
C PRO A 12 -0.83 6.05 -8.26
N ALA A 13 -1.11 5.79 -9.53
CA ALA A 13 -1.60 6.79 -10.48
C ALA A 13 -2.97 7.38 -10.09
N ALA A 14 -3.77 6.63 -9.32
CA ALA A 14 -5.01 7.12 -8.74
C ALA A 14 -4.78 7.57 -7.28
N VAL A 15 -5.07 8.84 -6.99
CA VAL A 15 -5.03 9.37 -5.62
C VAL A 15 -6.33 9.14 -4.85
N GLU A 16 -7.44 8.99 -5.59
CA GLU A 16 -8.75 8.69 -5.02
C GLU A 16 -8.91 7.20 -4.73
N TYR A 17 -9.37 6.88 -3.52
CA TYR A 17 -9.55 5.49 -3.09
C TYR A 17 -10.52 4.73 -4.01
N ALA A 18 -11.65 5.36 -4.37
CA ALA A 18 -12.67 4.73 -5.22
C ALA A 18 -12.16 4.44 -6.65
N ALA A 19 -11.13 5.17 -7.11
CA ALA A 19 -10.51 4.97 -8.41
C ALA A 19 -9.30 4.00 -8.36
N THR A 20 -8.96 3.47 -7.19
CA THR A 20 -7.79 2.60 -7.03
C THR A 20 -8.08 1.21 -7.62
N THR A 21 -7.35 0.87 -8.68
CA THR A 21 -7.41 -0.40 -9.40
C THR A 21 -6.04 -1.07 -9.45
N THR A 22 -5.99 -2.32 -9.90
CA THR A 22 -4.72 -3.03 -10.13
C THR A 22 -3.85 -2.32 -11.17
N ALA A 23 -4.45 -1.76 -12.22
CA ALA A 23 -3.76 -0.92 -13.18
C ALA A 23 -3.23 0.38 -12.56
N SER A 24 -4.03 1.09 -11.76
CA SER A 24 -3.57 2.34 -11.13
C SER A 24 -2.49 2.10 -10.05
N MET A 25 -2.38 0.87 -9.54
CA MET A 25 -1.32 0.45 -8.62
C MET A 25 -0.09 -0.13 -9.35
N GLY A 26 -0.10 -0.19 -10.70
CA GLY A 26 1.00 -0.76 -11.48
C GLY A 26 1.09 -2.29 -11.45
N LEU A 27 0.06 -2.98 -10.94
CA LEU A 27 0.09 -4.44 -10.73
C LEU A 27 -0.54 -5.26 -11.87
N GLU A 28 -1.26 -4.62 -12.80
CA GLU A 28 -2.07 -5.33 -13.81
C GLU A 28 -1.23 -6.31 -14.66
N ALA A 29 -0.05 -5.85 -15.11
CA ALA A 29 0.88 -6.63 -15.93
C ALA A 29 1.78 -7.58 -15.11
N GLU A 30 1.79 -7.43 -13.78
CA GLU A 30 2.66 -8.20 -12.90
C GLU A 30 2.09 -9.59 -12.59
N SER A 31 3.02 -10.51 -12.30
CA SER A 31 2.68 -11.84 -11.77
C SER A 31 1.90 -11.71 -10.45
N LYS A 32 0.94 -12.61 -10.23
CA LYS A 32 0.15 -12.62 -8.98
C LYS A 32 0.91 -13.14 -7.76
N ASP A 33 2.11 -13.67 -7.98
CA ASP A 33 3.02 -14.16 -6.94
C ASP A 33 3.99 -13.08 -6.43
N ILE A 34 4.04 -11.90 -7.04
CA ILE A 34 4.93 -10.84 -6.55
C ILE A 34 4.50 -10.40 -5.14
N PRO A 35 5.45 -10.07 -4.26
CA PRO A 35 5.12 -9.50 -2.97
C PRO A 35 4.67 -8.05 -3.14
N VAL A 36 3.47 -7.74 -2.63
CA VAL A 36 2.88 -6.39 -2.62
C VAL A 36 2.82 -5.88 -1.20
N TYR A 37 3.59 -4.84 -0.90
CA TYR A 37 3.58 -4.17 0.41
C TYR A 37 2.83 -2.85 0.30
N MET A 38 1.84 -2.64 1.17
CA MET A 38 1.04 -1.43 1.17
C MET A 38 1.00 -0.76 2.53
N TYR A 39 0.88 0.56 2.54
CA TYR A 39 0.61 1.33 3.73
C TYR A 39 -0.33 2.49 3.41
N CYS A 40 -1.00 2.96 4.46
CA CYS A 40 -1.72 4.23 4.45
C CYS A 40 -1.64 4.81 5.86
N THR A 41 -2.27 5.96 6.07
CA THR A 41 -2.21 6.72 7.33
C THR A 41 -2.52 5.87 8.58
N GLY A 42 -3.68 5.22 8.61
CA GLY A 42 -4.13 4.40 9.75
C GLY A 42 -4.43 2.92 9.41
N GLY A 43 -4.06 2.46 8.21
CA GLY A 43 -4.21 1.07 7.78
C GLY A 43 -5.55 0.68 7.13
N ILE A 44 -6.64 1.43 7.34
CA ILE A 44 -7.98 1.04 6.86
C ILE A 44 -8.09 0.87 5.34
N ARG A 45 -7.50 1.75 4.53
CA ARG A 45 -7.53 1.64 3.06
C ARG A 45 -6.83 0.37 2.58
N CYS A 46 -5.72 0.02 3.23
CA CYS A 46 -4.94 -1.16 2.90
C CYS A 46 -5.64 -2.47 3.27
N GLU A 47 -6.58 -2.45 4.23
CA GLU A 47 -7.42 -3.61 4.52
C GLU A 47 -8.31 -3.98 3.35
N PHE A 48 -9.06 -3.00 2.88
CA PHE A 48 -10.01 -3.21 1.80
C PHE A 48 -9.30 -3.51 0.48
N LEU A 49 -8.23 -2.76 0.17
CA LEU A 49 -7.40 -3.03 -1.02
C LEU A 49 -6.71 -4.40 -0.93
N GLY A 50 -6.20 -4.76 0.24
CA GLY A 50 -5.59 -6.07 0.45
C GLY A 50 -6.57 -7.22 0.27
N ALA A 51 -7.81 -7.07 0.75
CA ALA A 51 -8.86 -8.04 0.48
C ALA A 51 -9.24 -8.09 -1.01
N ALA A 52 -9.30 -6.94 -1.68
CA ALA A 52 -9.59 -6.86 -3.11
C ALA A 52 -8.51 -7.52 -3.97
N LEU A 53 -7.23 -7.29 -3.66
CA LEU A 53 -6.10 -7.93 -4.34
C LEU A 53 -6.12 -9.45 -4.15
N ARG A 54 -6.36 -9.94 -2.93
CA ARG A 54 -6.50 -11.38 -2.69
C ARG A 54 -7.64 -12.01 -3.50
N ARG A 55 -8.79 -11.34 -3.59
CA ARG A 55 -9.90 -11.80 -4.46
C ARG A 55 -9.54 -11.83 -5.95
N LYS A 56 -8.59 -11.00 -6.38
CA LYS A 56 -8.04 -10.99 -7.75
C LYS A 56 -6.88 -11.98 -7.96
N GLY A 57 -6.55 -12.79 -6.95
CA GLY A 57 -5.56 -13.86 -7.06
C GLY A 57 -4.15 -13.50 -6.60
N TYR A 58 -3.89 -12.28 -6.13
CA TYR A 58 -2.59 -11.93 -5.55
C TYR A 58 -2.41 -12.63 -4.19
N GLN A 59 -1.40 -13.47 -4.07
CA GLN A 59 -1.18 -14.31 -2.89
C GLN A 59 -0.41 -13.55 -1.79
N ASN A 60 0.62 -12.82 -2.21
CA ASN A 60 1.63 -12.22 -1.33
C ASN A 60 1.32 -10.75 -1.05
N VAL A 61 0.19 -10.49 -0.38
CA VAL A 61 -0.27 -9.13 -0.08
C VAL A 61 -0.06 -8.80 1.40
N TYR A 62 0.77 -7.79 1.66
CA TYR A 62 1.16 -7.37 3.00
C TYR A 62 0.78 -5.91 3.25
N ARG A 63 0.56 -5.59 4.53
CA ARG A 63 0.20 -4.24 4.97
C ARG A 63 1.01 -3.84 6.19
N LEU A 64 1.27 -2.54 6.31
CA LEU A 64 1.78 -1.96 7.55
C LEU A 64 0.66 -1.93 8.60
N LYS A 65 0.79 -2.77 9.64
CA LYS A 65 -0.19 -2.87 10.72
C LYS A 65 -0.30 -1.55 11.46
N GLY A 66 -1.52 -0.99 11.55
CA GLY A 66 -1.76 0.31 12.17
C GLY A 66 -1.39 1.53 11.32
N GLY A 67 -0.85 1.32 10.11
CA GLY A 67 -0.45 2.38 9.20
C GLY A 67 0.75 3.22 9.68
N VAL A 68 1.01 4.30 8.96
CA VAL A 68 2.14 5.20 9.21
C VAL A 68 2.07 5.81 10.61
N HIS A 69 0.87 6.14 11.12
CA HIS A 69 0.73 6.70 12.47
C HIS A 69 1.25 5.74 13.55
N HIS A 70 0.96 4.45 13.42
CA HIS A 70 1.46 3.47 14.38
C HIS A 70 2.98 3.27 14.26
N TYR A 71 3.49 3.23 13.03
CA TYR A 71 4.91 3.13 12.75
C TYR A 71 5.70 4.31 13.37
N GLY A 72 5.23 5.54 13.14
CA GLY A 72 5.80 6.76 13.74
C GLY A 72 5.91 6.71 15.26
N ASN A 73 4.92 6.12 15.93
CA ASN A 73 4.87 6.02 17.39
C ASN A 73 5.69 4.86 17.98
N THR A 74 6.02 3.83 17.20
CA THR A 74 6.62 2.59 17.72
C THR A 74 8.03 2.32 17.22
N VAL A 75 8.34 2.76 16.00
CA VAL A 75 9.64 2.59 15.35
C VAL A 75 10.33 3.93 15.15
N GLY A 76 9.55 4.98 14.86
CA GLY A 76 10.07 6.32 14.54
C GLY A 76 9.87 6.63 13.06
N ALA A 77 10.87 7.26 12.43
CA ALA A 77 10.78 7.76 11.05
C ALA A 77 11.83 7.14 10.11
N GLU A 78 12.34 5.95 10.42
CA GLU A 78 13.33 5.29 9.57
C GLU A 78 12.76 5.01 8.17
N GLY A 79 13.49 5.42 7.13
CA GLY A 79 13.07 5.25 5.73
C GLY A 79 11.88 6.11 5.29
N TRP A 80 11.36 7.00 6.14
CA TRP A 80 10.35 8.00 5.80
C TRP A 80 11.03 9.27 5.27
N GLU A 81 10.56 9.76 4.12
CA GLU A 81 11.04 10.94 3.39
C GLU A 81 9.91 11.95 3.16
#